data_AF-E6PXL5-F1
#
_entry.id   AF-E6PXL5-F1
#
_cell.length_a   1.000
_cell.length_b   1.000
_cell.length_c   1.000
_cell.angle_alpha   90.00
_cell.angle_beta   90.00
_cell.angle_gamma   90.00
#
_symmetry.space_group_name_H-M   'P 1'
#
loop_
_entity.id
_entity.type
_entity.pdbx_description
1 polymer ?
#
loop_
_entity_poly.entity_id
_entity_poly.type
_entity_poly.pdbx_seq_one_letter_code
_entity_poly.pdbx_strand_id
1 'polypeptide(L)'
;MKTRVPAVIRQVLIAIAFCCVAGQFVGQTPSEPGVQTLQSAPKRQGFLDYALGKVNPHDTDYGSKMGSARNAVVGYTIDDLYFWSNVVTLLLLCGLVAVVLFQWRAMNKRELIAASLIAQLFNGRVSDRLEIERRTEQFNQLVEAHNAEAEAALSRKTATTERETDANGSLTKSVRTLADGKGISPAEAEKIAAAAPDATAASLEQSNLLLQRRVEALQNSEQNLKQRLNQTTVLLDQERRRNSTLKGA
;
A
#
# COMPACT_ATOMS: atom_id res chain seq x y z
N MET A 1 1.88 -16.68 21.00
CA MET A 1 2.42 -15.83 19.91
C MET A 1 3.28 -16.70 19.01
N LYS A 2 2.84 -16.96 17.77
CA LYS A 2 3.56 -17.82 16.80
C LYS A 2 4.57 -16.95 16.06
N THR A 3 5.84 -17.00 16.42
CA THR A 3 6.92 -16.29 15.73
C THR A 3 7.05 -16.84 14.32
N ARG A 4 6.51 -16.11 13.33
CA ARG A 4 6.71 -16.42 11.91
C ARG A 4 8.17 -16.13 11.58
N VAL A 5 9.00 -17.16 11.67
CA VAL A 5 10.36 -17.11 11.14
C VAL A 5 10.25 -16.77 9.65
N PRO A 6 10.91 -15.70 9.18
CA PRO A 6 10.83 -15.29 7.78
C PRO A 6 11.26 -16.45 6.89
N ALA A 7 10.54 -16.68 5.79
CA ALA A 7 10.71 -17.85 4.92
C ALA A 7 12.16 -18.07 4.47
N VAL A 8 12.95 -16.99 4.37
CA VAL A 8 14.37 -17.01 4.04
C VAL A 8 15.21 -17.72 5.11
N ILE A 9 14.97 -17.47 6.41
CA ILE A 9 15.69 -18.16 7.49
C ILE A 9 15.31 -19.65 7.51
N ARG A 10 14.06 -19.99 7.22
CA ARG A 10 13.63 -21.38 7.09
C ARG A 10 14.33 -22.09 5.93
N GLN A 11 14.49 -21.42 4.78
CA GLN A 11 15.21 -21.99 3.64
C GLN A 11 16.71 -22.13 3.87
N VAL A 12 17.34 -21.19 4.57
CA VAL A 12 18.75 -21.29 4.97
C VAL A 12 18.96 -22.46 5.94
N LEU A 13 18.08 -22.62 6.94
CA LEU A 13 18.16 -23.76 7.87
C LEU A 13 17.93 -25.10 7.17
N ILE A 14 17.04 -25.17 6.18
CA ILE A 14 16.82 -26.38 5.37
C ILE A 14 18.04 -26.68 4.50
N ALA A 15 18.65 -25.67 3.87
CA ALA A 15 19.85 -25.86 3.04
C ALA A 15 21.05 -26.33 3.88
N ILE A 16 21.25 -25.75 5.07
CA ILE A 16 22.30 -26.17 6.00
C ILE A 16 22.05 -27.61 6.48
N ALA A 17 20.81 -27.94 6.86
CA ALA A 17 20.45 -29.30 7.25
C ALA A 17 20.67 -30.31 6.11
N PHE A 18 20.37 -29.95 4.86
CA PHE A 18 20.58 -30.81 3.70
C PHE A 18 22.07 -31.03 3.41
N CYS A 19 22.92 -30.00 3.57
CA CYS A 19 24.37 -30.12 3.47
C CYS A 19 24.97 -31.02 4.55
N CYS A 20 24.46 -30.98 5.79
CA CYS A 20 24.93 -31.84 6.88
C CYS A 20 24.56 -33.32 6.67
N VAL A 21 23.41 -33.61 6.07
CA VAL A 21 22.97 -34.99 5.79
C VAL A 21 23.70 -35.58 4.58
N ALA A 22 23.97 -34.79 3.53
CA ALA A 22 24.71 -35.25 2.35
C ALA A 22 26.17 -35.61 2.66
N GLY A 23 26.80 -34.93 3.62
CA GLY A 23 28.18 -35.21 4.05
C GLY A 23 28.41 -36.57 4.70
N GLN A 24 27.35 -37.27 5.14
CA GLN A 24 27.47 -38.58 5.80
C GLN A 24 27.29 -39.79 4.87
N PHE A 25 26.92 -39.59 3.59
CA PHE A 25 26.60 -40.70 2.67
C PHE A 25 27.69 -41.08 1.67
N VAL A 26 28.82 -40.36 1.58
CA VAL A 26 29.87 -40.62 0.56
C VAL A 26 31.18 -41.08 1.22
N GLY A 27 31.07 -42.09 2.09
CA GLY A 27 32.21 -42.66 2.79
C GLY A 27 32.19 -44.17 2.75
N GLN A 28 32.41 -44.78 1.57
CA GLN A 28 32.91 -46.14 1.42
C GLN A 28 33.06 -46.52 -0.07
N THR A 29 34.30 -46.63 -0.56
CA THR A 29 34.66 -47.71 -1.49
C THR A 29 36.08 -48.23 -1.23
N PRO A 30 36.33 -49.52 -1.49
CA PRO A 30 37.59 -50.21 -1.19
C PRO A 30 38.60 -50.09 -2.34
N SER A 31 39.85 -50.33 -1.95
CA SER A 31 41.09 -50.31 -2.72
C SER A 31 41.12 -51.18 -3.99
N GLU A 32 41.94 -50.72 -4.94
CA GLU A 32 42.49 -51.32 -6.17
C GLU A 32 42.37 -52.84 -6.42
N PRO A 33 42.44 -53.23 -7.71
CA PRO A 33 43.68 -53.89 -8.14
C PRO A 33 44.27 -53.33 -9.45
N GLY A 34 45.60 -53.22 -9.44
CA GLY A 34 46.42 -52.75 -10.54
C GLY A 34 46.31 -53.57 -11.82
N VAL A 35 46.33 -52.87 -12.95
CA VAL A 35 46.36 -53.48 -14.28
C VAL A 35 47.81 -53.77 -14.66
N GLN A 36 48.07 -55.05 -14.89
CA GLN A 36 49.32 -55.64 -15.34
C GLN A 36 49.77 -55.00 -16.66
N THR A 37 50.98 -54.45 -16.69
CA THR A 37 51.66 -54.10 -17.95
C THR A 37 52.13 -55.38 -18.62
N LEU A 38 51.41 -55.81 -19.67
CA LEU A 38 51.85 -56.88 -20.56
C LEU A 38 53.20 -56.50 -21.17
N GLN A 39 54.24 -57.29 -20.87
CA GLN A 39 55.53 -57.20 -21.53
C GLN A 39 55.36 -57.54 -23.02
N SER A 40 55.70 -56.60 -23.91
CA SER A 40 55.73 -56.82 -25.35
C SER A 40 56.95 -57.65 -25.72
N ALA A 41 56.72 -58.82 -26.33
CA ALA A 41 57.76 -59.68 -26.89
C ALA A 41 58.45 -59.02 -28.11
N PRO A 42 59.73 -59.34 -28.42
CA PRO A 42 60.46 -58.68 -29.51
C PRO A 42 59.85 -59.06 -30.87
N LYS A 43 59.18 -58.10 -31.51
CA LYS A 43 58.55 -58.27 -32.82
C LYS A 43 59.49 -57.78 -33.93
N ARG A 44 59.60 -58.57 -34.99
CA ARG A 44 60.47 -58.32 -36.16
C ARG A 44 60.07 -57.01 -36.85
N GLN A 45 61.06 -56.12 -37.06
CA GLN A 45 60.91 -54.80 -37.67
C GLN A 45 60.39 -54.90 -39.13
N GLY A 46 59.19 -54.38 -39.38
CA GLY A 46 58.61 -54.19 -40.72
C GLY A 46 58.52 -52.71 -41.09
N PHE A 47 58.28 -52.38 -42.36
CA PHE A 47 58.17 -51.00 -42.85
C PHE A 47 57.13 -50.13 -42.10
N LEU A 48 56.07 -50.76 -41.57
CA LEU A 48 55.08 -50.08 -40.74
C LEU A 48 55.67 -49.64 -39.39
N ASP A 49 56.55 -50.43 -38.80
CA ASP A 49 57.23 -50.15 -37.54
C ASP A 49 58.20 -48.96 -37.67
N TYR A 50 58.82 -48.80 -38.84
CA TYR A 50 59.65 -47.62 -39.16
C TYR A 50 58.84 -46.33 -39.30
N ALA A 51 57.65 -46.39 -39.93
CA ALA A 51 56.75 -45.26 -40.02
C ALA A 51 56.15 -44.89 -38.65
N LEU A 52 55.74 -45.89 -37.86
CA LEU A 52 55.26 -45.71 -36.49
C LEU A 52 56.36 -45.14 -35.57
N GLY A 53 57.60 -45.61 -35.68
CA GLY A 53 58.75 -45.07 -34.94
C GLY A 53 59.11 -43.62 -35.31
N LYS A 54 58.74 -43.13 -36.51
CA LYS A 54 58.87 -41.69 -36.84
C LYS A 54 57.77 -40.83 -36.22
N VAL A 55 56.57 -41.39 -36.03
CA VAL A 55 55.42 -40.66 -35.47
C VAL A 55 55.42 -40.71 -33.94
N ASN A 56 55.88 -41.82 -33.35
CA ASN A 56 56.03 -42.00 -31.90
C ASN A 56 57.43 -42.58 -31.56
N PRO A 57 58.49 -41.73 -31.57
CA PRO A 57 59.89 -42.18 -31.45
C PRO A 57 60.25 -42.84 -30.12
N HIS A 58 59.42 -42.67 -29.10
CA HIS A 58 59.66 -43.18 -27.75
C HIS A 58 58.67 -44.27 -27.35
N ASP A 59 57.93 -44.85 -28.31
CA ASP A 59 56.85 -45.81 -28.07
C ASP A 59 55.99 -45.40 -26.87
N THR A 60 55.72 -44.10 -26.80
CA THR A 60 54.99 -43.52 -25.68
C THR A 60 53.53 -43.88 -25.86
N ASP A 61 52.99 -44.64 -24.92
CA ASP A 61 51.57 -44.88 -24.89
C ASP A 61 50.84 -43.60 -24.44
N TYR A 62 50.40 -42.82 -25.42
CA TYR A 62 49.61 -41.61 -25.20
C TYR A 62 48.24 -41.92 -24.58
N GLY A 63 47.72 -43.13 -24.79
CA GLY A 63 46.45 -43.57 -24.19
C GLY A 63 46.56 -43.71 -22.68
N SER A 64 47.61 -44.37 -22.18
CA SER A 64 47.85 -44.46 -20.73
C SER A 64 48.21 -43.11 -20.12
N LYS A 65 49.03 -42.28 -20.77
CA LYS A 65 49.34 -40.92 -20.26
C LYS A 65 48.09 -40.05 -20.14
N MET A 66 47.20 -40.10 -21.13
CA MET A 66 45.92 -39.37 -21.09
C MET A 66 44.98 -39.93 -20.02
N GLY A 67 44.96 -41.26 -19.85
CA GLY A 67 44.23 -41.94 -18.77
C GLY A 67 44.72 -41.55 -17.37
N SER A 68 46.04 -41.53 -17.16
CA SER A 68 46.65 -41.11 -15.89
C SER A 68 46.41 -39.63 -15.59
N ALA A 69 46.46 -38.76 -16.60
CA ALA A 69 46.14 -37.34 -16.41
C ALA A 69 44.67 -37.15 -16.02
N ARG A 70 43.75 -37.86 -16.69
CA ARG A 70 42.32 -37.83 -16.33
C ARG A 70 42.09 -38.36 -14.91
N ASN A 71 42.69 -39.50 -14.56
CA ASN A 71 42.53 -40.08 -13.23
C ASN A 71 43.13 -39.20 -12.14
N ALA A 72 44.25 -38.50 -12.40
CA ALA A 72 44.81 -37.53 -11.48
C ALA A 72 43.85 -36.36 -11.24
N VAL A 73 43.28 -35.77 -12.30
CA VAL A 73 42.30 -34.68 -12.18
C VAL A 73 41.06 -35.14 -11.40
N VAL A 74 40.56 -36.34 -11.68
CA VAL A 74 39.43 -36.94 -10.94
C VAL A 74 39.79 -37.14 -9.47
N GLY A 75 40.96 -37.69 -9.17
CA GLY A 75 41.41 -37.90 -7.79
C GLY A 75 41.52 -36.61 -6.98
N TYR A 76 42.01 -35.53 -7.59
CA TYR A 76 42.13 -34.22 -6.92
C TYR A 76 40.81 -33.43 -6.79
N THR A 77 39.75 -33.81 -7.51
CA THR A 77 38.51 -33.02 -7.54
C THR A 77 37.30 -33.78 -7.02
N ILE A 78 37.16 -35.06 -7.37
CA ILE A 78 36.00 -35.87 -7.01
C ILE A 78 36.24 -36.62 -5.70
N ASP A 79 37.45 -37.15 -5.49
CA ASP A 79 37.78 -37.94 -4.30
C ASP A 79 38.37 -37.11 -3.15
N ASP A 80 38.73 -35.85 -3.39
CA ASP A 80 39.28 -34.97 -2.36
C ASP A 80 38.17 -34.28 -1.55
N LEU A 81 38.04 -34.70 -0.29
CA LEU A 81 37.13 -34.10 0.67
C LEU A 81 37.43 -32.62 0.93
N TYR A 82 38.69 -32.18 0.82
CA TYR A 82 39.08 -30.80 1.02
C TYR A 82 38.54 -29.88 -0.09
N PHE A 83 38.50 -30.36 -1.34
CA PHE A 83 37.89 -29.65 -2.46
C PHE A 83 36.40 -29.41 -2.21
N TRP A 84 35.65 -30.46 -1.83
CA TRP A 84 34.23 -30.35 -1.53
C TRP A 84 33.94 -29.45 -0.33
N SER A 85 34.78 -29.50 0.71
CA SER A 85 34.65 -28.60 1.86
C SER A 85 34.78 -27.13 1.47
N ASN A 86 35.75 -26.80 0.61
CA ASN A 86 35.92 -25.44 0.09
C ASN A 86 34.76 -25.01 -0.81
N VAL A 87 34.24 -25.91 -1.64
CA VAL A 87 33.06 -25.63 -2.48
C VAL A 87 31.83 -25.33 -1.60
N VAL A 88 31.58 -26.13 -0.57
CA VAL A 88 30.45 -25.93 0.34
C VAL A 88 30.59 -24.64 1.14
N THR A 89 31.79 -24.33 1.64
CA THR A 89 32.03 -23.08 2.39
C THR A 89 31.90 -21.85 1.51
N LEU A 90 32.39 -21.88 0.26
CA LEU A 90 32.19 -20.80 -0.71
C LEU A 90 30.71 -20.62 -1.07
N LEU A 91 29.97 -21.72 -1.24
CA LEU A 91 28.53 -21.66 -1.52
C LEU A 91 27.76 -21.08 -0.33
N LEU A 92 28.11 -21.47 0.89
CA LEU A 92 27.50 -20.93 2.10
C LEU A 92 27.83 -19.44 2.29
N LEU A 93 29.06 -19.03 2.01
CA LEU A 93 29.48 -17.64 2.02
C LEU A 93 28.72 -16.82 0.97
N CYS A 94 28.60 -17.34 -0.25
CA CYS A 94 27.81 -16.72 -1.32
C CYS A 94 26.34 -16.56 -0.92
N GLY A 95 25.76 -17.59 -0.30
CA GLY A 95 24.40 -17.54 0.25
C GLY A 95 24.23 -16.47 1.32
N LEU A 96 25.17 -16.33 2.24
CA LEU A 96 25.15 -15.30 3.28
C LEU A 96 25.16 -13.88 2.67
N VAL A 97 26.04 -13.64 1.70
CA VAL A 97 26.12 -12.36 0.98
C VAL A 97 24.81 -12.07 0.26
N ALA A 98 24.24 -13.05 -0.43
CA ALA A 98 22.95 -12.89 -1.10
C ALA A 98 21.82 -12.51 -0.12
N VAL A 99 21.79 -13.12 1.07
CA VAL A 99 20.81 -12.79 2.12
C VAL A 99 20.99 -11.35 2.61
N VAL A 100 22.23 -10.90 2.86
CA VAL A 100 22.51 -9.52 3.28
C VAL A 100 22.09 -8.52 2.22
N LEU A 101 22.44 -8.76 0.96
CA LEU A 101 22.02 -7.90 -0.16
C LEU A 101 20.49 -7.86 -0.31
N PHE A 102 19.83 -9.00 -0.12
CA PHE A 102 18.37 -9.06 -0.13
C PHE A 102 17.75 -8.28 1.02
N GLN A 103 18.35 -8.33 2.22
CA GLN A 103 17.91 -7.55 3.36
C GLN A 103 18.10 -6.04 3.14
N TRP A 104 19.23 -5.59 2.62
CA TRP A 104 19.43 -4.19 2.24
C TRP A 104 18.40 -3.72 1.21
N ARG A 105 18.14 -4.52 0.19
CA ARG A 105 17.11 -4.20 -0.81
C ARG A 105 15.71 -4.14 -0.19
N ALA A 106 15.44 -4.95 0.83
CA ALA A 106 14.19 -4.91 1.58
C ALA A 106 14.10 -3.69 2.53
N MET A 107 15.19 -3.29 3.18
CA MET A 107 15.25 -2.12 4.05
C MET A 107 14.97 -0.83 3.29
N ASN A 108 15.58 -0.63 2.12
CA ASN A 108 15.34 0.56 1.30
C ASN A 108 13.85 0.75 0.94
N LYS A 109 13.14 -0.35 0.69
CA LYS A 109 11.69 -0.30 0.43
C LYS A 109 10.90 0.09 1.67
N ARG A 110 11.31 -0.39 2.85
CA ARG A 110 10.65 -0.06 4.13
C ARG A 110 10.83 1.40 4.49
N GLU A 111 12.01 1.96 4.26
CA GLU A 111 12.28 3.38 4.47
C GLU A 111 11.40 4.26 3.60
N LEU A 112 11.27 3.93 2.30
CA LEU A 112 10.42 4.67 1.38
C LEU A 112 8.93 4.61 1.78
N ILE A 113 8.45 3.44 2.22
CA ILE A 113 7.07 3.28 2.71
C ILE A 113 6.87 4.05 4.03
N ALA A 114 7.83 4.03 4.94
CA ALA A 114 7.74 4.77 6.19
C ALA A 114 7.72 6.27 5.95
N ALA A 115 8.59 6.78 5.07
CA ALA A 115 8.64 8.18 4.70
C ALA A 115 7.31 8.66 4.07
N SER A 116 6.74 7.86 3.16
CA SER A 116 5.45 8.20 2.54
C SER A 116 4.29 8.19 3.55
N LEU A 117 4.29 7.24 4.48
CA LEU A 117 3.27 7.18 5.53
C LEU A 117 3.37 8.36 6.50
N ILE A 118 4.59 8.74 6.90
CA ILE A 118 4.82 9.93 7.74
C ILE A 118 4.35 11.19 6.99
N ALA A 119 4.67 11.32 5.71
CA ALA A 119 4.24 12.45 4.89
C ALA A 119 2.71 12.52 4.78
N GLN A 120 2.04 11.39 4.53
CA GLN A 120 0.58 11.31 4.49
C GLN A 120 -0.06 11.69 5.83
N LEU A 121 0.50 11.18 6.94
CA LEU A 121 0.00 11.47 8.28
C LEU A 121 0.18 12.94 8.66
N PHE A 122 1.31 13.54 8.28
CA PHE A 122 1.55 14.97 8.50
C PHE A 122 0.59 15.83 7.69
N ASN A 123 0.44 15.54 6.38
CA ASN A 123 -0.48 16.28 5.52
C ASN A 123 -1.94 16.15 5.99
N GLY A 124 -2.35 14.94 6.39
CA GLY A 124 -3.67 14.70 6.99
C GLY A 124 -3.89 15.54 8.25
N ARG A 125 -2.92 15.59 9.17
CA ARG A 125 -3.03 16.41 10.38
C ARG A 125 -3.11 17.90 10.13
N VAL A 126 -2.38 18.41 9.14
CA VAL A 126 -2.46 19.83 8.75
C VAL A 126 -3.84 20.14 8.16
N SER A 127 -4.34 19.26 7.28
CA SER A 127 -5.69 19.36 6.72
C SER A 127 -6.78 19.33 7.80
N ASP A 128 -6.69 18.40 8.76
CA ASP A 128 -7.65 18.28 9.86
C ASP A 128 -7.65 19.53 10.75
N ARG A 129 -6.47 20.09 11.04
CA ARG A 129 -6.36 21.33 11.82
C ARG A 129 -7.04 22.50 11.12
N LEU A 130 -6.82 22.65 9.81
CA LEU A 130 -7.44 23.68 9.01
C LEU A 130 -8.98 23.54 9.00
N GLU A 131 -9.47 22.30 8.87
CA GLU A 131 -10.90 22.02 8.87
C GLU A 131 -11.54 22.28 10.24
N ILE A 132 -10.85 21.94 11.34
CA ILE A 132 -11.30 22.26 12.70
C ILE A 132 -11.40 23.77 12.87
N GLU A 133 -10.35 24.51 12.50
CA GLU A 133 -10.33 25.97 12.60
C GLU A 133 -11.49 26.59 11.80
N ARG A 134 -11.67 26.16 10.55
CA ARG A 134 -12.78 26.60 9.70
C ARG A 134 -14.15 26.31 10.32
N ARG A 135 -14.36 25.13 10.91
CA ARG A 135 -15.62 24.77 11.57
C ARG A 135 -15.84 25.56 12.86
N THR A 136 -14.77 25.82 13.60
CA THR A 136 -14.82 26.66 14.80
C THR A 136 -15.20 28.09 14.45
N GLU A 137 -14.64 28.66 13.38
CA GLU A 137 -15.03 29.98 12.89
C GLU A 137 -16.51 30.02 12.48
N GLN A 138 -16.97 29.02 11.72
CA GLN A 138 -18.38 28.93 11.32
C GLN A 138 -19.32 28.79 12.53
N PHE A 139 -18.93 27.99 13.52
CA PHE A 139 -19.70 27.84 14.76
C PHE A 139 -19.76 29.16 15.53
N ASN A 140 -18.62 29.85 15.67
CA ASN A 140 -18.58 31.15 16.35
C ASN A 140 -19.44 32.19 15.64
N GLN A 141 -19.40 32.26 14.30
CA GLN A 141 -20.26 33.17 13.53
C GLN A 141 -21.75 32.86 13.73
N LEU A 142 -22.13 31.59 13.79
CA LEU A 142 -23.51 31.18 14.04
C LEU A 142 -23.96 31.52 15.47
N VAL A 143 -23.07 31.31 16.45
CA VAL A 143 -23.33 31.68 17.85
C VAL A 143 -23.48 33.20 17.99
N GLU A 144 -22.63 33.99 17.32
CA GLU A 144 -22.72 35.45 17.31
C GLU A 144 -24.05 35.92 16.71
N ALA A 145 -24.46 35.34 15.57
CA ALA A 145 -25.75 35.65 14.94
C ALA A 145 -26.94 35.29 15.85
N HIS A 146 -26.92 34.11 16.46
CA HIS A 146 -27.96 33.69 17.40
C HIS A 146 -27.98 34.56 18.66
N ASN A 147 -26.82 34.97 19.17
CA ASN A 147 -26.74 35.87 20.32
C ASN A 147 -27.29 37.25 19.97
N ALA A 148 -26.95 37.79 18.79
CA ALA A 148 -27.50 39.06 18.30
C ALA A 148 -29.03 39.01 18.13
N GLU A 149 -29.57 37.90 17.62
CA GLU A 149 -31.02 37.68 17.53
C GLU A 149 -31.67 37.59 18.92
N ALA A 150 -31.04 36.89 19.87
CA ALA A 150 -31.52 36.78 21.24
C ALA A 150 -31.50 38.14 21.95
N GLU A 151 -30.45 38.94 21.78
CA GLU A 151 -30.35 40.30 22.30
C GLU A 151 -31.40 41.23 21.66
N ALA A 152 -31.67 41.09 20.36
CA ALA A 152 -32.73 41.83 19.67
C ALA A 152 -34.13 41.43 20.17
N ALA A 153 -34.35 40.14 20.46
CA ALA A 153 -35.61 39.66 21.03
C ALA A 153 -35.81 40.13 22.48
N LEU A 154 -34.74 40.10 23.29
CA LEU A 154 -34.77 40.58 24.68
C LEU A 154 -34.98 42.09 24.74
N SER A 155 -34.25 42.88 23.95
CA SER A 155 -34.43 44.34 23.88
C SER A 155 -35.84 44.72 23.40
N ARG A 156 -36.41 44.00 22.42
CA ARG A 156 -37.81 44.18 22.00
C ARG A 156 -38.79 43.86 23.13
N LYS A 157 -38.55 42.76 23.87
CA LYS A 157 -39.39 42.37 25.01
C LYS A 157 -39.34 43.41 26.13
N THR A 158 -38.15 43.90 26.48
CA THR A 158 -37.99 44.97 27.49
C THR A 158 -38.68 46.26 27.04
N ALA A 159 -38.56 46.66 25.78
CA ALA A 159 -39.26 47.84 25.24
C ALA A 159 -40.79 47.67 25.23
N THR A 160 -41.30 46.46 24.99
CA THR A 160 -42.74 46.17 25.15
C THR A 160 -43.17 46.18 26.62
N THR A 161 -42.35 45.67 27.54
CA THR A 161 -42.65 45.68 28.97
C THR A 161 -42.62 47.10 29.55
N GLU A 162 -41.68 47.95 29.13
CA GLU A 162 -41.64 49.37 29.53
C GLU A 162 -42.84 50.14 28.98
N ARG A 163 -43.19 49.92 27.69
CA ARG A 163 -44.42 50.47 27.12
C ARG A 163 -45.69 49.91 27.75
N GLU A 164 -45.72 48.66 28.19
CA GLU A 164 -46.84 48.08 28.93
C GLU A 164 -46.90 48.56 30.38
N THR A 165 -45.78 48.89 31.03
CA THR A 165 -45.81 49.52 32.36
C THR A 165 -46.23 50.98 32.29
N ASP A 166 -45.81 51.72 31.26
CA ASP A 166 -46.27 53.08 31.00
C ASP A 166 -47.72 53.11 30.51
N ALA A 167 -48.11 52.15 29.64
CA ALA A 167 -49.48 51.99 29.19
C ALA A 167 -50.38 51.44 30.29
N ASN A 168 -49.94 50.54 31.19
CA ASN A 168 -50.74 50.11 32.34
C ASN A 168 -50.78 51.16 33.44
N GLY A 169 -49.74 51.98 33.61
CA GLY A 169 -49.77 53.18 34.46
C GLY A 169 -50.73 54.25 33.92
N SER A 170 -50.80 54.38 32.59
CA SER A 170 -51.76 55.22 31.87
C SER A 170 -53.17 54.63 31.85
N LEU A 171 -53.33 53.32 31.68
CA LEU A 171 -54.58 52.59 31.58
C LEU A 171 -55.20 52.39 32.97
N THR A 172 -54.44 52.25 34.05
CA THR A 172 -55.01 52.33 35.41
C THR A 172 -55.50 53.74 35.73
N LYS A 173 -54.82 54.78 35.21
CA LYS A 173 -55.33 56.16 35.23
C LYS A 173 -56.56 56.37 34.33
N SER A 174 -56.60 55.72 33.16
CA SER A 174 -57.64 55.90 32.15
C SER A 174 -58.86 54.99 32.34
N VAL A 175 -58.72 53.80 32.92
CA VAL A 175 -59.81 52.90 33.33
C VAL A 175 -60.54 53.49 34.54
N ARG A 176 -59.84 54.24 35.39
CA ARG A 176 -60.49 55.05 36.43
C ARG A 176 -61.33 56.19 35.85
N THR A 177 -61.10 56.60 34.59
CA THR A 177 -61.90 57.59 33.86
C THR A 177 -62.82 56.99 32.78
N LEU A 178 -62.67 55.72 32.40
CA LEU A 178 -63.46 55.01 31.38
C LEU A 178 -64.40 53.93 31.93
N ALA A 179 -64.32 53.60 33.23
CA ALA A 179 -65.40 52.88 33.93
C ALA A 179 -66.73 53.70 33.99
N ASP A 180 -66.74 54.89 33.39
CA ASP A 180 -67.91 55.75 33.16
C ASP A 180 -68.43 55.75 31.71
N GLY A 181 -67.93 54.90 30.80
CA GLY A 181 -68.34 55.02 29.39
C GLY A 181 -68.10 53.83 28.47
N LYS A 182 -69.11 52.95 28.39
CA LYS A 182 -69.68 52.28 27.20
C LYS A 182 -68.72 51.65 26.16
N GLY A 183 -68.74 50.31 26.08
CA GLY A 183 -67.93 49.50 25.15
C GLY A 183 -68.45 49.36 23.72
N ILE A 184 -67.63 48.72 22.85
CA ILE A 184 -67.95 48.10 21.54
C ILE A 184 -66.89 47.00 21.22
N SER A 185 -67.26 46.07 20.32
CA SER A 185 -66.80 44.70 20.06
C SER A 185 -65.66 44.50 19.01
N PRO A 186 -65.07 43.29 18.91
CA PRO A 186 -63.86 42.98 18.15
C PRO A 186 -64.15 42.38 16.75
N ALA A 187 -64.79 43.14 15.85
CA ALA A 187 -65.18 42.63 14.52
C ALA A 187 -64.44 43.26 13.33
N GLU A 188 -63.59 44.27 13.54
CA GLU A 188 -62.90 44.99 12.45
C GLU A 188 -61.43 44.58 12.24
N ALA A 189 -60.86 43.74 13.10
CA ALA A 189 -59.46 43.31 13.01
C ALA A 189 -59.20 42.17 11.99
N GLU A 190 -60.24 41.48 11.52
CA GLU A 190 -60.09 40.26 10.71
C GLU A 190 -59.99 40.53 9.19
N LYS A 191 -60.34 41.75 8.73
CA LYS A 191 -60.44 42.06 7.30
C LYS A 191 -59.13 42.47 6.62
N ILE A 192 -58.04 42.66 7.38
CA ILE A 192 -56.75 43.15 6.86
C ILE A 192 -55.74 42.01 6.62
N ALA A 193 -55.97 40.80 7.16
CA ALA A 193 -55.05 39.66 7.04
C ALA A 193 -55.20 38.82 5.75
N ALA A 194 -56.19 39.11 4.90
CA ALA A 194 -56.57 38.23 3.78
C ALA A 194 -56.02 38.65 2.39
N ALA A 195 -55.07 39.59 2.30
CA ALA A 195 -54.69 40.24 1.03
C ALA A 195 -53.21 40.06 0.58
N ALA A 196 -52.57 38.91 0.83
CA ALA A 196 -51.24 38.62 0.26
C ALA A 196 -51.01 37.12 -0.06
N PRO A 197 -51.41 36.62 -1.24
CA PRO A 197 -51.18 35.22 -1.63
C PRO A 197 -50.03 34.98 -2.63
N ASP A 198 -49.43 36.00 -3.24
CA ASP A 198 -48.57 35.77 -4.44
C ASP A 198 -47.05 35.64 -4.17
N ALA A 199 -46.54 36.10 -3.03
CA ALA A 199 -45.09 36.10 -2.76
C ALA A 199 -44.54 34.73 -2.32
N THR A 200 -45.36 33.89 -1.70
CA THR A 200 -44.96 32.57 -1.18
C THR A 200 -44.95 31.49 -2.26
N ALA A 201 -45.86 31.57 -3.24
CA ALA A 201 -45.93 30.63 -4.36
C ALA A 201 -44.70 30.75 -5.29
N ALA A 202 -44.30 31.97 -5.65
CA ALA A 202 -43.14 32.22 -6.50
C ALA A 202 -41.81 31.75 -5.86
N SER A 203 -41.66 31.92 -4.53
CA SER A 203 -40.50 31.42 -3.77
C SER A 203 -40.42 29.89 -3.77
N LEU A 204 -41.57 29.21 -3.61
CA LEU A 204 -41.64 27.76 -3.66
C LEU A 204 -41.28 27.19 -5.04
N GLU A 205 -41.71 27.81 -6.12
CA GLU A 205 -41.33 27.40 -7.48
C GLU A 205 -39.83 27.57 -7.74
N GLN A 206 -39.25 28.68 -7.27
CA GLN A 206 -37.82 28.94 -7.40
C GLN A 206 -36.98 27.92 -6.62
N SER A 207 -37.43 27.51 -5.43
CA SER A 207 -36.78 26.47 -4.64
C SER A 207 -36.82 25.09 -5.32
N ASN A 208 -37.94 24.74 -5.97
CA ASN A 208 -38.09 23.49 -6.70
C ASN A 208 -37.16 23.44 -7.94
N LEU A 209 -37.02 24.55 -8.66
CA LEU A 209 -36.09 24.67 -9.79
C LEU A 209 -34.62 24.54 -9.36
N LEU A 210 -34.25 25.12 -8.20
CA LEU A 210 -32.89 24.97 -7.65
C LEU A 210 -32.61 23.53 -7.22
N LEU A 211 -33.58 22.85 -6.60
CA LEU A 211 -33.46 21.44 -6.26
C LEU A 211 -33.30 20.58 -7.51
N GLN A 212 -34.07 20.85 -8.56
CA GLN A 212 -33.96 20.13 -9.83
C GLN A 212 -32.58 20.29 -10.47
N ARG A 213 -32.03 21.51 -10.51
CA ARG A 213 -30.65 21.76 -10.98
C ARG A 213 -29.60 21.05 -10.12
N ARG A 214 -29.82 20.97 -8.80
CA ARG A 214 -28.90 20.30 -7.88
C ARG A 214 -28.90 18.78 -8.10
N VAL A 215 -30.06 18.19 -8.35
CA VAL A 215 -30.20 16.76 -8.68
C VAL A 215 -29.51 16.45 -10.02
N GLU A 216 -29.68 17.29 -11.03
CA GLU A 216 -29.03 17.12 -12.32
C GLU A 216 -27.50 17.24 -12.22
N ALA A 217 -27.00 18.20 -11.43
CA ALA A 217 -25.57 18.35 -11.15
C ALA A 217 -24.99 17.11 -10.43
N LEU A 218 -25.74 16.54 -9.47
CA LEU A 218 -25.34 15.32 -8.78
C LEU A 218 -25.32 14.12 -9.74
N GLN A 219 -26.33 13.94 -10.58
CA GLN A 219 -26.35 12.87 -11.58
C GLN A 219 -25.17 12.97 -12.55
N ASN A 220 -24.83 14.17 -13.02
CA ASN A 220 -23.65 14.37 -13.86
C ASN A 220 -22.34 14.01 -13.14
N SER A 221 -22.23 14.35 -11.85
CA SER A 221 -21.06 13.97 -11.04
C SER A 221 -20.95 12.46 -10.84
N GLU A 222 -22.08 11.76 -10.65
CA GLU A 222 -22.12 10.30 -10.55
C GLU A 222 -21.70 9.63 -11.86
N GLN A 223 -22.16 10.14 -13.00
CA GLN A 223 -21.77 9.62 -14.30
C GLN A 223 -20.27 9.82 -14.55
N ASN A 224 -19.73 11.00 -14.22
CA ASN A 224 -18.28 11.25 -14.32
C ASN A 224 -17.47 10.30 -13.44
N LEU A 225 -17.91 10.08 -12.20
CA LEU A 225 -17.28 9.15 -11.27
C LEU A 225 -17.33 7.70 -11.79
N LYS A 226 -18.46 7.26 -12.34
CA LYS A 226 -18.60 5.93 -12.97
C LYS A 226 -17.65 5.77 -14.16
N GLN A 227 -17.50 6.80 -14.99
CA GLN A 227 -16.54 6.78 -16.11
C GLN A 227 -15.09 6.68 -15.62
N ARG A 228 -14.70 7.47 -14.61
CA ARG A 228 -13.36 7.39 -14.02
C ARG A 228 -13.09 6.03 -13.40
N LEU A 229 -14.08 5.45 -12.71
CA LEU A 229 -13.96 4.13 -12.09
C LEU A 229 -13.79 3.02 -13.14
N ASN A 230 -14.53 3.09 -14.24
CA ASN A 230 -14.34 2.17 -15.36
C ASN A 230 -12.94 2.34 -15.99
N GLN A 231 -12.47 3.58 -16.18
CA GLN A 231 -11.13 3.83 -16.71
C GLN A 231 -10.03 3.28 -15.80
N THR A 232 -10.12 3.50 -14.48
CA THR A 232 -9.12 2.99 -13.53
C THR A 232 -9.13 1.46 -13.45
N THR A 233 -10.30 0.83 -13.55
CA THR A 233 -10.44 -0.63 -13.58
C THR A 233 -9.74 -1.21 -14.81
N VAL A 234 -9.94 -0.61 -15.99
CA VAL A 234 -9.29 -1.03 -17.23
C VAL A 234 -7.76 -0.88 -17.13
N LEU A 235 -7.27 0.24 -16.59
CA LEU A 235 -5.83 0.46 -16.41
C LEU A 235 -5.22 -0.54 -15.43
N LEU A 236 -5.92 -0.87 -14.35
CA LEU A 236 -5.46 -1.86 -13.37
C LEU A 236 -5.35 -3.26 -13.98
N ASP A 237 -6.33 -3.66 -14.80
CA ASP A 237 -6.29 -4.95 -15.51
C ASP A 237 -5.18 -5.00 -16.56
N GLN A 238 -4.92 -3.88 -17.25
CA GLN A 238 -3.80 -3.76 -18.18
C GLN A 238 -2.45 -3.92 -17.45
N GLU A 239 -2.28 -3.26 -16.30
CA GLU A 239 -1.08 -3.38 -15.47
C GLU A 239 -0.92 -4.79 -14.90
N ARG A 240 -2.00 -5.44 -14.46
CA ARG A 240 -1.96 -6.85 -14.03
C ARG A 240 -1.49 -7.78 -15.15
N ARG A 241 -2.00 -7.59 -16.38
CA ARG A 241 -1.56 -8.38 -17.55
C ARG A 241 -0.08 -8.14 -17.84
N ARG A 242 0.39 -6.88 -17.85
CA ARG A 242 1.82 -6.56 -18.00
C ARG A 242 2.67 -7.20 -16.90
N ASN A 243 2.20 -7.18 -15.65
CA ASN A 243 2.92 -7.78 -14.54
C ASN A 243 3.00 -9.30 -14.66
N SER A 244 1.94 -9.96 -15.14
CA SER A 244 1.96 -11.41 -15.41
C SER A 244 2.90 -11.78 -16.56
N THR A 245 2.96 -10.99 -17.64
CA THR A 245 3.88 -11.26 -18.76
C THR A 245 5.34 -11.06 -18.34
N LEU A 246 5.62 -10.09 -17.48
CA LEU A 246 6.99 -9.81 -16.99
C LEU A 246 7.46 -10.79 -15.90
N LYS A 247 6.54 -11.44 -15.18
CA LYS A 247 6.86 -12.47 -14.16
C LYS A 247 6.90 -13.89 -14.73
N GLY A 248 6.36 -14.09 -15.93
CA GLY A 248 6.33 -15.40 -16.60
C GLY A 248 7.50 -15.66 -17.56
N ALA A 249 8.39 -14.67 -17.76
CA ALA A 249 9.67 -14.78 -18.47
C ALA A 249 10.82 -14.82 -17.46
#